data_AF-A0A9P9BKH0-F1
#
_entry.id   AF-A0A9P9BKH0-F1
#
_cell.length_a   1.000
_cell.length_b   1.000
_cell.length_c   1.000
_cell.angle_alpha   90.00
_cell.angle_beta   90.00
_cell.angle_gamma   90.00
#
_symmetry.space_group_name_H-M   'P 1'
#
loop_
_entity.id
_entity.type
_entity.pdbx_description
1 polymer ?
#
loop_
_entity_poly.entity_id
_entity_poly.type
_entity_poly.pdbx_seq_one_letter_code
_entity_poly.pdbx_strand_id
1 'polypeptide(L)'
;MIGTSLPELIFIRISITFLRYTTPLIFAFLALHVLVQPASLLVTTWYNRSLLAYAGLDALYYLAVWLPYKRRLRRDARYPPPMPRAERRRLLKKCLDNMPDPEHYLRMWFLGAPDDEIRRENVREFLLWAFLDKGPERETEDDVDEVDEYVRLVEEEMHRTFAPGRGAAKCLRLTIDAVETTYRTMAWYFIVGAVDTMTHVLLAWQGFRYYAQARSALTSVVPLRLQSLLPGARSEGKDMAYWHRPHTASDKIPIVFLHGIGIGLWPYVPFFSRLARCQPRDAQIGVIAIEMLPISFRLTNDPLQKLEYLQNVTAILDARGWSRFTLVTHSFGSAVATHYFKSPALGPRVEAAVMIDPVSIMLQLPDVAYNFTRRSPQRANEWLLWYFASTDPGVAHCLGRHFHWKESIAWREDLLGLPSDSAPDSADLGARGWARRVAVCLAERDLIVDTLAVARYLAGGDDWRPSSTTLGPAAVAHHKEAEFISRDGIEVAWFPELDHAQVFDSAASTQQICNIVQRYCSTDVGTEDSRR
;
A
#
# COMPACT_ATOMS: atom_id res chain seq x y z
N MET A 1 -14.85 4.65 -2.94
CA MET A 1 -14.74 4.74 -1.47
C MET A 1 -15.94 5.50 -0.91
N ILE A 2 -16.23 5.34 0.39
CA ILE A 2 -17.29 6.12 1.04
C ILE A 2 -16.81 7.56 1.28
N GLY A 3 -17.70 8.55 1.22
CA GLY A 3 -17.38 9.95 1.46
C GLY A 3 -17.23 10.29 2.95
N THR A 4 -17.55 11.54 3.31
CA THR A 4 -17.42 12.07 4.68
C THR A 4 -18.73 12.49 5.32
N SER A 5 -19.88 12.16 4.71
CA SER A 5 -21.19 12.63 5.17
C SER A 5 -21.68 11.88 6.43
N LEU A 6 -22.61 12.48 7.18
CA LEU A 6 -23.21 11.86 8.36
C LEU A 6 -23.98 10.56 8.04
N PRO A 7 -24.82 10.48 6.98
CA PRO A 7 -25.48 9.22 6.62
C PRO A 7 -24.49 8.09 6.32
N GLU A 8 -23.40 8.41 5.61
CA GLU A 8 -22.31 7.49 5.35
C GLU A 8 -21.61 7.03 6.63
N LEU A 9 -21.40 7.94 7.59
CA LEU A 9 -20.82 7.63 8.89
C LEU A 9 -21.72 6.67 9.68
N ILE A 10 -23.04 6.91 9.69
CA ILE A 10 -24.00 6.02 10.34
C ILE A 10 -23.97 4.64 9.66
N PHE A 11 -24.03 4.62 8.33
CA PHE A 11 -23.98 3.39 7.54
C PHE A 11 -22.74 2.56 7.85
N ILE A 12 -21.53 3.15 7.74
CA ILE A 12 -20.29 2.41 7.96
C ILE A 12 -20.16 1.88 9.39
N ARG A 13 -20.59 2.66 10.39
CA ARG A 13 -20.56 2.22 11.79
C ARG A 13 -21.53 1.06 12.04
N ILE A 14 -22.72 1.09 11.43
CA ILE A 14 -23.68 -0.02 11.48
C ILE A 14 -23.09 -1.26 10.81
N SER A 15 -22.53 -1.13 9.60
CA SER A 15 -21.90 -2.24 8.87
C SER A 15 -20.75 -2.88 9.67
N ILE A 16 -19.85 -2.06 10.23
CA ILE A 16 -18.74 -2.54 11.07
C ILE A 16 -19.28 -3.26 12.30
N THR A 17 -20.32 -2.74 12.93
CA THR A 17 -20.93 -3.36 14.12
C THR A 17 -21.48 -4.74 13.77
N PHE A 18 -22.23 -4.87 12.69
CA PHE A 18 -22.73 -6.17 12.23
C PHE A 18 -21.61 -7.14 11.91
N LEU A 19 -20.58 -6.73 11.15
CA LEU A 19 -19.48 -7.60 10.75
C LEU A 19 -18.59 -8.05 11.92
N ARG A 20 -18.39 -7.18 12.92
CA ARG A 20 -17.54 -7.46 14.09
C ARG A 20 -18.26 -8.27 15.16
N TYR A 21 -19.56 -8.03 15.33
CA TYR A 21 -20.34 -8.58 16.44
C TYR A 21 -21.44 -9.55 15.97
N THR A 22 -21.34 -10.14 14.77
CA THR A 22 -22.32 -11.11 14.25
C THR A 22 -22.72 -12.16 15.30
N THR A 23 -21.74 -12.86 15.88
CA THR A 23 -22.00 -13.93 16.85
C THR A 23 -22.62 -13.43 18.17
N PRO A 24 -22.10 -12.36 18.82
CA PRO A 24 -22.79 -11.73 19.94
C PRO A 24 -24.23 -11.26 19.64
N LEU A 25 -24.47 -10.67 18.48
CA LEU A 25 -25.81 -10.22 18.05
C LEU A 25 -26.76 -11.40 17.84
N ILE A 26 -26.26 -12.52 17.32
CA ILE A 26 -27.02 -13.77 17.22
C ILE A 26 -27.43 -14.26 18.62
N PHE A 27 -26.52 -14.28 19.58
CA PHE A 27 -26.85 -14.69 20.95
C PHE A 27 -27.85 -13.73 21.61
N ALA A 28 -27.72 -12.43 21.41
CA ALA A 28 -28.68 -11.44 21.91
C ALA A 28 -30.07 -11.65 21.30
N PHE A 29 -30.15 -11.89 19.99
CA PHE A 29 -31.41 -12.22 19.30
C PHE A 29 -32.05 -13.50 19.84
N LEU A 30 -31.27 -14.57 19.99
CA LEU A 30 -31.76 -15.85 20.53
C LEU A 30 -32.23 -15.70 21.99
N ALA A 31 -31.51 -14.93 22.81
CA ALA A 31 -31.92 -14.64 24.18
C ALA A 31 -33.24 -13.87 24.22
N LEU A 32 -33.42 -12.85 23.38
CA LEU A 32 -34.68 -12.12 23.27
C LEU A 32 -35.82 -13.02 22.79
N HIS A 33 -35.55 -13.95 21.86
CA HIS A 33 -36.53 -14.93 21.40
C HIS A 33 -37.07 -15.78 22.55
N VAL A 34 -36.21 -16.27 23.45
CA VAL A 34 -36.63 -17.03 24.65
C VAL A 34 -37.47 -16.21 25.61
N LEU A 35 -37.25 -14.89 25.68
CA LEU A 35 -38.04 -14.02 26.56
C LEU A 35 -39.47 -13.83 26.05
N VAL A 36 -39.69 -13.93 24.74
CA VAL A 36 -40.98 -13.65 24.09
C VAL A 36 -41.70 -14.92 23.64
N GLN A 37 -40.98 -16.02 23.45
CA GLN A 37 -41.46 -17.27 22.86
C GLN A 37 -41.01 -18.50 23.65
N PRO A 38 -41.71 -19.64 23.55
CA PRO A 38 -41.30 -20.87 24.23
C PRO A 38 -39.88 -21.30 23.84
N ALA A 39 -39.06 -21.65 24.83
CA ALA A 39 -37.67 -22.08 24.62
C ALA A 39 -37.53 -23.29 23.68
N SER A 40 -38.57 -24.13 23.56
CA SER A 40 -38.60 -25.24 22.61
C SER A 40 -38.46 -24.78 21.14
N LEU A 41 -38.81 -23.53 20.83
CA LEU A 41 -38.68 -22.95 19.49
C LEU A 41 -37.24 -22.56 19.13
N LEU A 42 -36.31 -22.50 20.10
CA LEU A 42 -34.89 -22.26 19.83
C LEU A 42 -34.25 -23.38 19.00
N VAL A 43 -34.61 -24.63 19.27
CA VAL A 43 -33.97 -25.79 18.66
C VAL A 43 -34.82 -26.45 17.57
N THR A 44 -36.11 -26.15 17.52
CA THR A 44 -37.02 -26.74 16.52
C THR A 44 -37.13 -25.89 15.26
N THR A 45 -37.08 -24.55 15.40
CA THR A 45 -37.24 -23.64 14.26
C THR A 45 -35.99 -23.62 13.39
N TRP A 46 -36.16 -23.70 12.06
CA TRP A 46 -35.03 -23.85 11.13
C TRP A 46 -34.05 -22.66 11.18
N TYR A 47 -34.55 -21.41 11.29
CA TYR A 47 -33.69 -20.23 11.31
C TYR A 47 -32.85 -20.17 12.60
N ASN A 48 -33.43 -20.48 13.77
CA ASN A 48 -32.68 -20.53 15.03
C ASN A 48 -31.59 -21.60 14.99
N ARG A 49 -31.87 -22.77 14.39
CA ARG A 49 -30.86 -23.81 14.15
C ARG A 49 -29.72 -23.32 13.25
N SER A 50 -30.03 -22.60 12.16
CA SER A 50 -29.01 -22.01 11.28
C SER A 50 -28.15 -20.97 12.00
N LEU A 51 -28.76 -20.13 12.84
CA LEU A 51 -28.05 -19.13 13.64
C LEU A 51 -27.11 -19.78 14.67
N LEU A 52 -27.58 -20.82 15.37
CA LEU A 52 -26.77 -21.59 16.31
C LEU A 52 -25.61 -22.32 15.60
N ALA A 53 -25.88 -22.91 14.43
CA ALA A 53 -24.85 -23.56 13.63
C ALA A 53 -23.78 -22.56 13.18
N TYR A 54 -24.18 -21.37 12.72
CA TYR A 54 -23.23 -20.29 12.39
C TYR A 54 -22.40 -19.89 13.61
N ALA A 55 -23.03 -19.65 14.76
CA ALA A 55 -22.32 -19.27 15.98
C ALA A 55 -21.31 -20.33 16.42
N GLY A 56 -21.67 -21.62 16.30
CA GLY A 56 -20.76 -22.74 16.55
C GLY A 56 -19.58 -22.80 15.57
N LEU A 57 -19.83 -22.59 14.28
CA LEU A 57 -18.78 -22.54 13.26
C LEU A 57 -17.84 -21.34 13.44
N ASP A 58 -18.38 -20.16 13.77
CA ASP A 58 -17.60 -18.95 14.02
C ASP A 58 -16.74 -19.11 15.30
N ALA A 59 -17.27 -19.76 16.34
CA ALA A 59 -16.50 -20.12 17.54
C ALA A 59 -15.37 -21.13 17.23
N LEU A 60 -15.64 -22.15 16.41
CA LEU A 60 -14.61 -23.09 15.96
C LEU A 60 -13.53 -22.36 15.14
N TYR A 61 -13.93 -21.50 14.20
CA TYR A 61 -13.03 -20.63 13.45
C TYR A 61 -12.19 -19.75 14.38
N TYR A 62 -12.82 -19.14 15.39
CA TYR A 62 -12.15 -18.31 16.37
C TYR A 62 -11.02 -19.08 17.09
N LEU A 63 -11.33 -20.30 17.56
CA LEU A 63 -10.38 -21.13 18.30
C LEU A 63 -9.29 -21.74 17.40
N ALA A 64 -9.66 -22.24 16.22
CA ALA A 64 -8.78 -23.03 15.36
C ALA A 64 -7.96 -22.20 14.36
N VAL A 65 -8.44 -21.02 13.95
CA VAL A 65 -7.80 -20.20 12.92
C VAL A 65 -7.38 -18.84 13.48
N TRP A 66 -8.33 -18.09 14.03
CA TRP A 66 -8.09 -16.73 14.48
C TRP A 66 -7.10 -16.66 15.66
N LEU A 67 -7.30 -17.46 16.71
CA LEU A 67 -6.45 -17.40 17.90
C LEU A 67 -4.98 -17.80 17.61
N PRO A 68 -4.70 -18.89 16.85
CA PRO A 68 -3.34 -19.19 16.40
C PRO A 68 -2.74 -18.07 15.54
N TYR A 69 -3.52 -17.48 14.63
CA TYR A 69 -3.07 -16.35 13.82
C TYR A 69 -2.72 -15.14 14.68
N LYS A 70 -3.59 -14.78 15.62
CA LYS A 70 -3.37 -13.68 16.58
C LYS A 70 -2.12 -13.90 17.44
N ARG A 71 -1.78 -15.14 17.78
CA ARG A 71 -0.52 -15.46 18.48
C ARG A 71 0.69 -15.22 17.58
N ARG A 72 0.61 -15.51 16.27
CA ARG A 72 1.68 -15.22 15.30
C ARG A 72 1.98 -13.73 15.19
N LEU A 73 0.97 -12.85 15.30
CA LEU A 73 1.14 -11.39 15.29
C LEU A 73 2.08 -10.86 16.39
N ARG A 74 2.28 -11.63 17.47
CA ARG A 74 3.16 -11.26 18.58
C ARG A 74 4.63 -11.58 18.32
N ARG A 75 4.96 -12.26 17.23
CA ARG A 75 6.35 -12.53 16.85
C ARG A 75 7.05 -11.23 16.48
N ASP A 76 8.34 -11.16 16.74
CA ASP A 76 9.17 -10.03 16.35
C ASP A 76 9.31 -9.96 14.83
N ALA A 77 9.52 -8.75 14.31
CA ALA A 77 9.88 -8.54 12.92
C ALA A 77 11.22 -9.20 12.59
N ARG A 78 11.36 -9.69 11.36
CA ARG A 78 12.64 -10.20 10.84
C ARG A 78 13.24 -9.14 9.94
N TYR A 79 14.29 -8.48 10.43
CA TYR A 79 14.90 -7.37 9.70
C TYR A 79 15.86 -7.86 8.60
N PRO A 80 15.98 -7.09 7.50
CA PRO A 80 17.04 -7.30 6.52
C PRO A 80 18.42 -7.09 7.16
N PRO A 81 19.51 -7.47 6.48
CA PRO A 81 20.87 -7.16 6.94
C PRO A 81 21.04 -5.67 7.27
N PRO A 82 21.72 -5.33 8.38
CA PRO A 82 21.83 -3.94 8.81
C PRO A 82 22.62 -3.13 7.79
N MET A 83 22.08 -1.96 7.44
CA MET A 83 22.75 -0.97 6.59
C MET A 83 24.02 -0.45 7.28
N PRO A 84 25.15 -0.23 6.58
CA PRO A 84 26.36 0.36 7.17
C PRO A 84 26.11 1.72 7.85
N ARG A 85 26.82 2.03 8.94
CA ARG A 85 26.68 3.31 9.68
C ARG A 85 26.75 4.54 8.77
N ALA A 86 27.69 4.57 7.82
CA ALA A 86 27.84 5.69 6.89
C ALA A 86 26.60 5.89 6.00
N GLU A 87 25.98 4.80 5.54
CA GLU A 87 24.74 4.86 4.75
C GLU A 87 23.54 5.25 5.61
N ARG A 88 23.43 4.74 6.84
CA ARG A 88 22.38 5.16 7.79
C ARG A 88 22.43 6.64 8.08
N ARG A 89 23.63 7.19 8.33
CA ARG A 89 23.86 8.62 8.54
C ARG A 89 23.46 9.45 7.32
N ARG A 90 23.81 9.00 6.10
CA ARG A 90 23.38 9.66 4.85
C ARG A 90 21.87 9.63 4.69
N LEU A 91 21.23 8.50 5.00
CA LEU A 91 19.78 8.36 4.95
C LEU A 91 19.09 9.32 5.95
N LEU A 92 19.58 9.40 7.19
CA LEU A 92 19.06 10.34 8.18
C LEU A 92 19.18 11.78 7.68
N LYS A 93 20.37 12.17 7.21
CA LYS A 93 20.56 13.53 6.67
C LYS A 93 19.60 13.80 5.52
N LYS A 94 19.40 12.83 4.61
CA LYS A 94 18.47 12.96 3.50
C LYS A 94 17.01 13.10 3.97
N CYS A 95 16.61 12.40 5.02
CA CYS A 95 15.30 12.57 5.66
C CYS A 95 15.12 13.99 6.21
N LEU A 96 16.12 14.49 6.93
CA LEU A 96 16.14 15.84 7.49
C LEU A 96 16.11 16.92 6.41
N ASP A 97 16.95 16.81 5.38
CA ASP A 97 17.00 17.75 4.24
C ASP A 97 15.67 17.82 3.45
N ASN A 98 14.83 16.78 3.53
CA ASN A 98 13.55 16.67 2.84
C ASN A 98 12.35 16.70 3.81
N MET A 99 12.52 17.32 4.97
CA MET A 99 11.46 17.49 5.97
C MET A 99 10.84 18.88 5.82
N PRO A 100 9.57 19.02 5.36
CA PRO A 100 8.98 20.34 5.11
C PRO A 100 8.69 21.15 6.38
N ASP A 101 8.31 20.47 7.46
CA ASP A 101 7.92 21.08 8.74
C ASP A 101 8.54 20.26 9.90
N PRO A 102 9.61 20.76 10.53
CA PRO A 102 10.31 20.07 11.61
C PRO A 102 9.44 19.78 12.85
N GLU A 103 8.60 20.74 13.25
CA GLU A 103 7.73 20.62 14.42
C GLU A 103 6.64 19.58 14.18
N HIS A 104 5.96 19.67 13.03
CA HIS A 104 4.95 18.69 12.63
C HIS A 104 5.55 17.29 12.52
N TYR A 105 6.74 17.18 11.90
CA TYR A 105 7.43 15.91 11.71
C TYR A 105 7.62 15.15 13.02
N LEU A 106 8.24 15.79 14.02
CA LEU A 106 8.44 15.14 15.32
C LEU A 106 7.10 14.89 16.02
N ARG A 107 6.24 15.91 16.12
CA ARG A 107 4.97 15.78 16.83
C ARG A 107 4.17 14.57 16.36
N MET A 108 4.10 14.32 15.06
CA MET A 108 3.33 13.20 14.50
C MET A 108 4.05 11.86 14.65
N TRP A 109 5.38 11.80 14.56
CA TRP A 109 6.14 10.60 14.95
C TRP A 109 5.98 10.25 16.44
N PHE A 110 5.68 11.25 17.29
CA PHE A 110 5.35 11.10 18.71
C PHE A 110 3.85 11.12 19.00
N LEU A 111 3.02 10.71 18.03
CA LEU A 111 1.57 10.49 18.19
C LEU A 111 0.75 11.74 18.58
N GLY A 112 1.22 12.93 18.21
CA GLY A 112 0.58 14.20 18.57
C GLY A 112 0.97 14.72 19.95
N ALA A 113 2.03 14.19 20.58
CA ALA A 113 2.47 14.63 21.89
C ALA A 113 2.91 16.11 21.90
N PRO A 114 2.68 16.84 23.01
CA PRO A 114 3.23 18.17 23.21
C PRO A 114 4.75 18.19 23.15
N ASP A 115 5.31 19.28 22.64
CA ASP A 115 6.75 19.43 22.41
C ASP A 115 7.60 19.32 23.69
N ASP A 116 7.08 19.75 24.84
CA ASP A 116 7.76 19.68 26.14
C ASP A 116 7.85 18.24 26.70
N GLU A 117 7.00 17.34 26.20
CA GLU A 117 7.05 15.91 26.53
C GLU A 117 8.01 15.14 25.62
N ILE A 118 8.41 15.69 24.48
CA ILE A 118 9.37 15.08 23.55
C ILE A 118 10.79 15.45 24.02
N ARG A 119 11.36 14.60 24.87
CA ARG A 119 12.69 14.79 25.44
C ARG A 119 13.74 13.94 24.74
N ARG A 120 15.01 14.16 25.10
CA ARG A 120 16.18 13.54 24.46
C ARG A 120 16.06 12.01 24.37
N GLU A 121 15.62 11.34 25.44
CA GLU A 121 15.48 9.88 25.46
C GLU A 121 14.33 9.38 24.56
N ASN A 122 13.28 10.17 24.36
CA ASN A 122 12.19 9.84 23.44
C ASN A 122 12.69 9.89 21.98
N VAL A 123 13.49 10.91 21.65
CA VAL A 123 14.14 11.05 20.32
C VAL A 123 15.14 9.91 20.07
N ARG A 124 15.93 9.55 21.08
CA ARG A 124 16.84 8.38 21.03
C ARG A 124 16.08 7.09 20.71
N GLU A 125 14.97 6.83 21.39
CA GLU A 125 14.12 5.66 21.16
C GLU A 125 13.56 5.62 19.74
N PHE A 126 13.15 6.77 19.20
CA PHE A 126 12.70 6.89 17.80
C PHE A 126 13.82 6.57 16.80
N LEU A 127 15.00 7.16 16.99
CA LEU A 127 16.15 6.98 16.08
C LEU A 127 16.68 5.54 16.08
N LEU A 128 16.73 4.91 17.26
CA LEU A 128 17.08 3.49 17.41
C LEU A 128 16.17 2.58 16.57
N TRP A 129 14.86 2.81 16.61
CA TRP A 129 13.94 2.05 15.79
C TRP A 129 14.09 2.41 14.30
N ALA A 130 14.00 3.69 13.96
CA ALA A 130 13.89 4.14 12.58
C ALA A 130 15.13 3.77 11.76
N PHE A 131 16.33 3.93 12.31
CA PHE A 131 17.59 3.74 11.57
C PHE A 131 18.33 2.45 11.92
N LEU A 132 18.24 1.97 13.16
CA LEU A 132 18.95 0.77 13.62
C LEU A 132 18.06 -0.48 13.77
N ASP A 133 16.74 -0.38 13.60
CA ASP A 133 15.78 -1.48 13.75
C ASP A 133 15.77 -2.11 15.16
N LYS A 134 16.21 -1.36 16.18
CA LYS A 134 16.37 -1.81 17.57
C LYS A 134 15.43 -1.09 18.53
N GLY A 135 15.05 -1.77 19.61
CA GLY A 135 14.46 -1.14 20.79
C GLY A 135 15.56 -0.77 21.80
N PRO A 136 15.27 0.12 22.78
CA PRO A 136 16.22 0.50 23.82
C PRO A 136 16.82 -0.70 24.58
N GLU A 137 16.07 -1.80 24.70
CA GLU A 137 16.50 -3.02 25.37
C GLU A 137 17.57 -3.83 24.60
N ARG A 138 17.85 -3.49 23.33
CA ARG A 138 18.85 -4.16 22.48
C ARG A 138 19.98 -3.23 22.05
N GLU A 139 20.08 -2.06 22.68
CA GLU A 139 21.10 -1.07 22.38
C GLU A 139 22.49 -1.52 22.85
N THR A 140 23.50 -1.37 21.99
CA THR A 140 24.91 -1.67 22.28
C THR A 140 25.74 -0.40 22.49
N GLU A 141 26.95 -0.52 23.04
CA GLU A 141 27.86 0.63 23.23
C GLU A 141 28.13 1.38 21.90
N ASP A 142 28.38 0.66 20.80
CA ASP A 142 28.55 1.27 19.47
C ASP A 142 27.31 2.02 18.98
N ASP A 143 26.11 1.58 19.39
CA ASP A 143 24.86 2.25 19.01
C ASP A 143 24.72 3.57 19.78
N VAL A 144 25.20 3.63 21.03
CA VAL A 144 25.10 4.84 21.88
C VAL A 144 25.76 6.03 21.20
N ASP A 145 26.99 5.85 20.74
CA ASP A 145 27.76 6.92 20.09
C ASP A 145 27.12 7.37 18.77
N GLU A 146 26.60 6.41 17.98
CA GLU A 146 25.92 6.70 16.71
C GLU A 146 24.58 7.41 16.92
N VAL A 147 23.77 6.97 17.87
CA VAL A 147 22.46 7.58 18.12
C VAL A 147 22.64 8.95 18.78
N ASP A 148 23.63 9.14 19.64
CA ASP A 148 23.95 10.46 20.18
C ASP A 148 24.39 11.45 19.09
N GLU A 149 25.11 10.97 18.06
CA GLU A 149 25.37 11.76 16.85
C GLU A 149 24.07 12.10 16.11
N TYR A 150 23.17 11.15 15.95
CA TYR A 150 21.90 11.36 15.26
C TYR A 150 20.98 12.34 16.00
N VAL A 151 20.94 12.29 17.33
CA VAL A 151 20.20 13.27 18.15
C VAL A 151 20.75 14.67 17.89
N ARG A 152 22.07 14.87 17.86
CA ARG A 152 22.67 16.18 17.55
C ARG A 152 22.29 16.68 16.16
N LEU A 153 22.31 15.81 15.15
CA LEU A 153 21.88 16.17 13.79
C LEU A 153 20.41 16.61 13.76
N VAL A 154 19.54 15.94 14.52
CA VAL A 154 18.14 16.34 14.66
C VAL A 154 18.02 17.68 15.39
N GLU A 155 18.76 17.91 16.46
CA GLU A 155 18.76 19.20 17.20
C GLU A 155 19.23 20.37 16.32
N GLU A 156 20.26 20.14 15.51
CA GLU A 156 20.79 21.11 14.54
C GLU A 156 19.73 21.49 13.49
N GLU A 157 19.09 20.50 12.87
CA GLU A 157 18.06 20.72 11.86
C GLU A 157 16.80 21.39 12.44
N MET A 158 16.42 20.99 13.66
CA MET A 158 15.25 21.54 14.35
C MET A 158 15.52 22.90 14.98
N HIS A 159 16.77 23.38 14.95
CA HIS A 159 17.24 24.59 15.62
C HIS A 159 16.84 24.65 17.10
N ARG A 160 16.82 23.50 17.78
CA ARG A 160 16.43 23.38 19.19
C ARG A 160 17.18 22.25 19.90
N THR A 161 17.43 22.43 21.18
CA THR A 161 17.99 21.38 22.06
C THR A 161 16.89 20.71 22.86
N PHE A 162 16.91 19.38 22.95
CA PHE A 162 15.92 18.63 23.73
C PHE A 162 16.26 18.64 25.22
N ALA A 163 15.24 18.79 26.07
CA ALA A 163 15.43 18.68 27.51
C ALA A 163 15.97 17.30 27.90
N PRO A 164 16.84 17.21 28.93
CA PRO A 164 17.41 15.94 29.35
C PRO A 164 16.36 15.00 29.96
N GLY A 165 16.63 13.70 29.89
CA GLY A 165 15.79 12.64 30.44
C GLY A 165 14.65 12.21 29.52
N ARG A 166 13.71 11.44 30.08
CA ARG A 166 12.55 10.88 29.37
C ARG A 166 11.28 11.63 29.73
N GLY A 167 10.56 12.13 28.72
CA GLY A 167 9.22 12.68 28.87
C GLY A 167 8.13 11.63 28.63
N ALA A 168 6.86 12.03 28.75
CA ALA A 168 5.70 11.14 28.65
C ALA A 168 5.34 10.73 27.20
N ALA A 169 5.92 11.39 26.20
CA ALA A 169 5.68 11.13 24.80
C ALA A 169 6.04 9.69 24.40
N LYS A 170 5.26 9.12 23.48
CA LYS A 170 5.49 7.79 22.89
C LYS A 170 5.76 7.93 21.41
N CYS A 171 6.87 7.36 20.93
CA CYS A 171 7.13 7.29 19.50
C CYS A 171 6.35 6.14 18.85
N LEU A 172 5.97 6.35 17.58
CA LEU A 172 5.45 5.33 16.70
C LEU A 172 6.62 4.46 16.21
N ARG A 173 6.61 3.15 16.53
CA ARG A 173 7.60 2.19 16.04
C ARG A 173 6.92 1.01 15.37
N LEU A 174 6.67 1.13 14.08
CA LEU A 174 5.79 0.23 13.34
C LEU A 174 6.14 -1.26 13.51
N THR A 175 7.44 -1.59 13.45
CA THR A 175 7.94 -2.97 13.47
C THR A 175 8.14 -3.56 14.86
N ILE A 176 8.13 -2.72 15.91
CA ILE A 176 8.38 -3.11 17.30
C ILE A 176 7.09 -3.08 18.12
N ASP A 177 6.28 -2.04 17.95
CA ASP A 177 5.03 -1.86 18.69
C ASP A 177 4.07 -3.04 18.47
N ALA A 178 3.11 -3.17 19.38
CA ALA A 178 2.05 -4.16 19.25
C ALA A 178 1.25 -3.96 17.95
N VAL A 179 1.02 -5.05 17.23
CA VAL A 179 0.17 -5.03 16.03
C VAL A 179 -1.29 -4.94 16.44
N GLU A 180 -1.90 -3.78 16.22
CA GLU A 180 -3.32 -3.57 16.46
C GLU A 180 -4.17 -4.27 15.39
N THR A 181 -5.10 -5.12 15.82
CA THR A 181 -6.01 -5.83 14.93
C THR A 181 -7.40 -5.88 15.53
N THR A 182 -8.41 -5.91 14.66
CA THR A 182 -9.79 -6.11 15.07
C THR A 182 -10.29 -7.46 14.57
N TYR A 183 -11.17 -8.10 15.35
CA TYR A 183 -11.70 -9.42 14.99
C TYR A 183 -12.47 -9.37 13.66
N ARG A 184 -12.24 -10.38 12.82
CA ARG A 184 -12.98 -10.63 11.57
C ARG A 184 -13.75 -11.92 11.73
N THR A 185 -15.07 -11.84 11.69
CA THR A 185 -15.95 -13.03 11.75
C THR A 185 -15.77 -13.89 10.50
N MET A 186 -16.23 -15.13 10.57
CA MET A 186 -16.31 -16.01 9.40
C MET A 186 -17.14 -15.40 8.27
N ALA A 187 -18.15 -14.57 8.59
CA ALA A 187 -18.95 -13.86 7.59
C ALA A 187 -18.10 -12.89 6.74
N TRP A 188 -17.14 -12.18 7.36
CA TRP A 188 -16.23 -11.32 6.62
C TRP A 188 -15.40 -12.11 5.60
N TYR A 189 -14.78 -13.22 6.02
CA TYR A 189 -13.98 -14.02 5.09
C TYR A 189 -14.82 -14.73 4.03
N PHE A 190 -16.09 -15.03 4.30
CA PHE A 190 -17.02 -15.46 3.25
C PHE A 190 -17.22 -14.35 2.19
N ILE A 191 -17.43 -13.10 2.61
CA ILE A 191 -17.54 -11.95 1.69
C ILE A 191 -16.27 -11.81 0.86
N VAL A 192 -15.09 -11.84 1.49
CA VAL A 192 -13.79 -11.79 0.78
C VAL A 192 -13.68 -12.91 -0.26
N GLY A 193 -14.08 -14.13 0.09
CA GLY A 193 -14.05 -15.28 -0.83
C GLY A 193 -15.02 -15.13 -2.00
N ALA A 194 -16.22 -14.60 -1.74
CA ALA A 194 -17.23 -14.33 -2.76
C ALA A 194 -16.77 -13.24 -3.75
N VAL A 195 -16.24 -12.13 -3.23
CA VAL A 195 -15.71 -11.03 -4.07
C VAL A 195 -14.53 -11.50 -4.91
N ASP A 196 -13.62 -12.30 -4.35
CA ASP A 196 -12.50 -12.90 -5.09
C ASP A 196 -12.96 -13.86 -6.19
N THR A 197 -13.98 -14.68 -5.91
CA THR A 197 -14.58 -15.56 -6.92
C THR A 197 -15.21 -14.76 -8.06
N MET A 198 -15.95 -13.70 -7.73
CA MET A 198 -16.52 -12.79 -8.72
C MET A 198 -15.44 -12.06 -9.52
N THR A 199 -14.40 -11.57 -8.86
CA THR A 199 -13.22 -10.96 -9.51
C THR A 199 -12.58 -11.93 -10.49
N HIS A 200 -12.43 -13.20 -10.10
CA HIS A 200 -11.88 -14.23 -10.96
C HIS A 200 -12.73 -14.44 -12.23
N VAL A 201 -14.05 -14.55 -12.08
CA VAL A 201 -14.96 -14.70 -13.23
C VAL A 201 -14.86 -13.48 -14.16
N LEU A 202 -14.88 -12.27 -13.61
CA LEU A 202 -14.86 -11.04 -14.42
C LEU A 202 -13.52 -10.85 -15.14
N LEU A 203 -12.38 -11.11 -14.50
CA LEU A 203 -11.07 -11.03 -15.15
C LEU A 203 -10.91 -12.10 -16.23
N ALA A 204 -11.40 -13.32 -15.98
CA ALA A 204 -11.43 -14.38 -16.99
C ALA A 204 -12.28 -13.97 -18.21
N TRP A 205 -13.45 -13.37 -17.99
CA TRP A 205 -14.29 -12.83 -19.06
C TRP A 205 -13.65 -11.66 -19.81
N GLN A 206 -12.74 -10.93 -19.18
CA GLN A 206 -11.94 -9.87 -19.82
C GLN A 206 -10.69 -10.39 -20.54
N GLY A 207 -10.55 -11.71 -20.70
CA GLY A 207 -9.43 -12.33 -21.43
C GLY A 207 -8.16 -12.48 -20.62
N PHE A 208 -8.20 -12.29 -19.30
CA PHE A 208 -7.08 -12.65 -18.44
C PHE A 208 -7.08 -14.14 -18.12
N ARG A 209 -5.90 -14.73 -18.08
CA ARG A 209 -5.66 -16.09 -17.59
C ARG A 209 -5.06 -16.04 -16.20
N TYR A 210 -5.65 -16.78 -15.28
CA TYR A 210 -5.16 -16.91 -13.91
C TYR A 210 -4.04 -17.96 -13.80
N TYR A 211 -2.98 -17.61 -13.10
CA TYR A 211 -1.84 -18.47 -12.79
C TYR A 211 -1.75 -18.62 -11.27
N ALA A 212 -2.16 -19.78 -10.78
CA ALA A 212 -2.24 -20.05 -9.35
C ALA A 212 -0.87 -20.40 -8.75
N GLN A 213 -0.70 -20.13 -7.46
CA GLN A 213 0.40 -20.64 -6.64
C GLN A 213 0.48 -22.18 -6.68
N ALA A 214 1.62 -22.71 -6.23
CA ALA A 214 1.84 -24.14 -6.03
C ALA A 214 0.74 -24.75 -5.15
N ARG A 215 0.37 -26.01 -5.41
CA ARG A 215 -0.70 -26.71 -4.66
C ARG A 215 -0.41 -26.84 -3.17
N SER A 216 0.86 -26.87 -2.78
CA SER A 216 1.30 -26.85 -1.37
C SER A 216 0.84 -25.61 -0.61
N ALA A 217 0.59 -24.49 -1.31
CA ALA A 217 0.13 -23.24 -0.71
C ALA A 217 -1.40 -23.12 -0.63
N LEU A 218 -2.18 -24.13 -1.05
CA LEU A 218 -3.65 -24.03 -1.07
C LEU A 218 -4.28 -23.84 0.32
N THR A 219 -3.68 -24.46 1.35
CA THR A 219 -4.19 -24.39 2.74
C THR A 219 -3.60 -23.22 3.52
N SER A 220 -2.70 -22.43 2.92
CA SER A 220 -2.05 -21.31 3.61
C SER A 220 -2.83 -20.00 3.55
N VAL A 221 -3.99 -19.98 2.88
CA VAL A 221 -4.80 -18.77 2.63
C VAL A 221 -6.22 -18.98 3.14
N VAL A 222 -6.69 -18.06 3.97
CA VAL A 222 -8.09 -17.98 4.42
C VAL A 222 -8.71 -16.66 3.92
N PRO A 223 -9.88 -16.72 3.25
CA PRO A 223 -10.64 -17.92 2.89
C PRO A 223 -9.94 -18.77 1.83
N LEU A 224 -10.27 -20.07 1.79
CA LEU A 224 -9.78 -20.99 0.77
C LEU A 224 -10.15 -20.48 -0.63
N ARG A 225 -9.16 -20.41 -1.51
CA ARG A 225 -9.35 -19.93 -2.90
C ARG A 225 -9.82 -21.08 -3.80
N LEU A 226 -11.12 -21.18 -3.99
CA LEU A 226 -11.75 -22.26 -4.78
C LEU A 226 -11.21 -22.33 -6.21
N GLN A 227 -10.92 -21.18 -6.83
CA GLN A 227 -10.33 -21.09 -8.17
C GLN A 227 -8.94 -21.72 -8.26
N SER A 228 -8.18 -21.78 -7.17
CA SER A 228 -6.84 -22.41 -7.16
C SER A 228 -6.91 -23.94 -7.14
N LEU A 229 -8.07 -24.52 -6.81
CA LEU A 229 -8.34 -25.97 -6.84
C LEU A 229 -8.62 -26.47 -8.26
N LEU A 230 -9.06 -25.59 -9.15
CA LEU A 230 -9.36 -25.95 -10.54
C LEU A 230 -8.09 -26.41 -11.28
N PRO A 231 -8.21 -27.35 -12.23
CA PRO A 231 -7.12 -27.67 -13.15
C PRO A 231 -6.84 -26.43 -14.01
N GLY A 232 -5.76 -25.73 -13.71
CA GLY A 232 -5.40 -24.44 -14.32
C GLY A 232 -3.90 -24.24 -14.37
N ALA A 233 -3.50 -23.15 -15.03
CA ALA A 233 -2.09 -22.80 -15.15
C ALA A 233 -1.49 -22.50 -13.76
N ARG A 234 -0.22 -22.87 -13.58
CA ARG A 234 0.53 -22.60 -12.36
C ARG A 234 1.57 -21.54 -12.64
N SER A 235 1.79 -20.71 -11.62
CA SER A 235 2.79 -19.66 -11.68
C SER A 235 4.18 -20.26 -11.74
N GLU A 236 5.01 -19.66 -12.58
CA GLU A 236 6.44 -19.92 -12.69
C GLU A 236 7.16 -19.44 -11.41
N GLY A 237 6.62 -18.40 -10.75
CA GLY A 237 6.93 -18.06 -9.37
C GLY A 237 6.08 -18.89 -8.41
N LYS A 238 6.61 -20.01 -7.91
CA LYS A 238 5.89 -21.04 -7.14
C LYS A 238 5.02 -20.50 -6.00
N ASP A 239 5.45 -19.40 -5.38
CA ASP A 239 4.83 -18.82 -4.19
C ASP A 239 3.98 -17.56 -4.48
N MET A 240 3.78 -17.20 -5.75
CA MET A 240 3.03 -16.00 -6.13
C MET A 240 1.98 -16.30 -7.20
N ALA A 241 0.74 -15.83 -6.99
CA ALA A 241 -0.30 -15.90 -8.00
C ALA A 241 -0.31 -14.61 -8.84
N TYR A 242 -0.74 -14.72 -10.09
CA TYR A 242 -0.92 -13.56 -10.96
C TYR A 242 -1.98 -13.79 -12.03
N TRP A 243 -2.41 -12.69 -12.64
CA TRP A 243 -3.27 -12.68 -13.81
C TRP A 243 -2.48 -12.20 -15.02
N HIS A 244 -2.67 -12.85 -16.16
CA HIS A 244 -1.98 -12.50 -17.40
C HIS A 244 -2.96 -12.32 -18.54
N ARG A 245 -2.88 -11.16 -19.19
CA ARG A 245 -3.50 -10.89 -20.47
C ARG A 245 -2.41 -10.75 -21.53
N PRO A 246 -2.47 -11.49 -22.66
CA PRO A 246 -1.41 -11.47 -23.68
C PRO A 246 -1.14 -10.09 -24.26
N HIS A 247 0.12 -9.86 -24.64
CA HIS A 247 0.55 -8.66 -25.36
C HIS A 247 0.63 -8.94 -26.85
N THR A 248 -0.03 -8.13 -27.67
CA THR A 248 -0.02 -8.25 -29.15
C THR A 248 0.35 -6.96 -29.87
N ALA A 249 0.25 -5.80 -29.21
CA ALA A 249 0.67 -4.52 -29.77
C ALA A 249 2.18 -4.50 -30.05
N SER A 250 2.57 -4.05 -31.25
CA SER A 250 3.98 -3.94 -31.65
C SER A 250 4.61 -2.57 -31.35
N ASP A 251 3.79 -1.54 -31.13
CA ASP A 251 4.16 -0.15 -30.86
C ASP A 251 4.00 0.23 -29.37
N LYS A 252 3.70 -0.76 -28.51
CA LYS A 252 3.49 -0.58 -27.08
C LYS A 252 4.36 -1.53 -26.28
N ILE A 253 4.57 -1.19 -25.01
CA ILE A 253 5.27 -1.97 -24.01
C ILE A 253 4.23 -2.59 -23.05
N PRO A 254 4.39 -3.85 -22.62
CA PRO A 254 3.42 -4.49 -21.73
C PRO A 254 3.46 -3.92 -20.31
N ILE A 255 2.40 -4.18 -19.54
CA ILE A 255 2.22 -3.65 -18.19
C ILE A 255 2.45 -4.72 -17.13
N VAL A 256 3.24 -4.40 -16.11
CA VAL A 256 3.23 -5.09 -14.81
C VAL A 256 2.44 -4.23 -13.83
N PHE A 257 1.38 -4.78 -13.25
CA PHE A 257 0.49 -4.06 -12.34
C PHE A 257 0.65 -4.54 -10.90
N LEU A 258 0.90 -3.60 -9.98
CA LEU A 258 1.00 -3.82 -8.53
C LEU A 258 -0.13 -3.09 -7.80
N HIS A 259 -1.01 -3.85 -7.13
CA HIS A 259 -2.18 -3.29 -6.46
C HIS A 259 -1.90 -2.74 -5.05
N GLY A 260 -2.78 -1.89 -4.56
CA GLY A 260 -2.79 -1.40 -3.18
C GLY A 260 -3.42 -2.37 -2.19
N ILE A 261 -3.33 -2.05 -0.89
CA ILE A 261 -4.06 -2.75 0.18
C ILE A 261 -5.57 -2.70 -0.11
N GLY A 262 -6.26 -3.83 -0.02
CA GLY A 262 -7.66 -3.88 -0.41
C GLY A 262 -8.24 -5.29 -0.46
N ILE A 263 -9.40 -5.44 -1.09
CA ILE A 263 -10.05 -6.74 -1.34
C ILE A 263 -9.48 -7.40 -2.61
N GLY A 264 -8.15 -7.42 -2.74
CA GLY A 264 -7.44 -7.92 -3.91
C GLY A 264 -7.65 -7.06 -5.16
N LEU A 265 -7.82 -7.70 -6.32
CA LEU A 265 -7.90 -7.01 -7.62
C LEU A 265 -9.28 -6.42 -7.95
N TRP A 266 -10.29 -6.64 -7.10
CA TRP A 266 -11.67 -6.18 -7.36
C TRP A 266 -11.79 -4.70 -7.73
N PRO A 267 -11.15 -3.73 -7.02
CA PRO A 267 -11.28 -2.31 -7.35
C PRO A 267 -10.75 -1.95 -8.75
N TYR A 268 -9.86 -2.77 -9.31
CA TYR A 268 -9.19 -2.49 -10.58
C TYR A 268 -9.84 -3.20 -11.77
N VAL A 269 -10.88 -4.01 -11.56
CA VAL A 269 -11.64 -4.66 -12.64
C VAL A 269 -12.18 -3.65 -13.66
N PRO A 270 -12.75 -2.48 -13.26
CA PRO A 270 -13.17 -1.46 -14.21
C PRO A 270 -11.99 -0.85 -14.99
N PHE A 271 -10.87 -0.61 -14.32
CA PHE A 271 -9.64 -0.11 -14.95
C PHE A 271 -9.12 -1.07 -16.02
N PHE A 272 -9.02 -2.37 -15.74
CA PHE A 272 -8.58 -3.36 -16.72
C PHE A 272 -9.54 -3.51 -17.90
N SER A 273 -10.85 -3.44 -17.62
CA SER A 273 -11.90 -3.46 -18.66
C SER A 273 -11.77 -2.25 -19.58
N ARG A 274 -11.56 -1.08 -19.01
CA ARG A 274 -11.45 0.17 -19.77
C ARG A 274 -10.17 0.24 -20.59
N LEU A 275 -9.05 -0.16 -19.98
CA LEU A 275 -7.78 -0.26 -20.68
C LEU A 275 -7.89 -1.15 -21.93
N ALA A 276 -8.60 -2.28 -21.84
CA ALA A 276 -8.86 -3.14 -23.00
C ALA A 276 -9.78 -2.49 -24.05
N ARG A 277 -10.82 -1.77 -23.63
CA ARG A 277 -11.78 -1.12 -24.56
C ARG A 277 -11.17 0.06 -25.32
N CYS A 278 -10.17 0.71 -24.75
CA CYS A 278 -9.44 1.82 -25.38
C CYS A 278 -8.36 1.34 -26.36
N GLN A 279 -8.31 0.05 -26.71
CA GLN A 279 -7.30 -0.54 -27.59
C GLN A 279 -7.97 -1.25 -28.78
N PRO A 280 -7.36 -1.22 -29.98
CA PRO A 280 -7.73 -2.10 -31.07
C PRO A 280 -7.62 -3.57 -30.64
N ARG A 281 -8.49 -4.44 -31.18
CA ARG A 281 -8.52 -5.87 -30.80
C ARG A 281 -7.24 -6.63 -31.18
N ASP A 282 -6.56 -6.17 -32.22
CA ASP A 282 -5.31 -6.71 -32.77
C ASP A 282 -4.05 -6.11 -32.12
N ALA A 283 -4.15 -4.91 -31.54
CA ALA A 283 -3.05 -4.20 -30.87
C ALA A 283 -3.30 -4.05 -29.36
N GLN A 284 -3.32 -5.18 -28.64
CA GLN A 284 -3.57 -5.21 -27.20
C GLN A 284 -2.28 -5.03 -26.37
N ILE A 285 -2.35 -4.14 -25.38
CA ILE A 285 -1.32 -4.04 -24.33
C ILE A 285 -1.53 -5.18 -23.34
N GLY A 286 -0.51 -6.05 -23.23
CA GLY A 286 -0.54 -7.16 -22.29
C GLY A 286 -0.39 -6.67 -20.86
N VAL A 287 -0.95 -7.42 -19.92
CA VAL A 287 -0.95 -7.06 -18.50
C VAL A 287 -0.59 -8.29 -17.68
N ILE A 288 0.39 -8.17 -16.80
CA ILE A 288 0.62 -9.08 -15.68
C ILE A 288 0.20 -8.35 -14.40
N ALA A 289 -0.91 -8.75 -13.80
CA ALA A 289 -1.35 -8.21 -12.51
C ALA A 289 -0.95 -9.18 -11.40
N ILE A 290 0.00 -8.76 -10.57
CA ILE A 290 0.55 -9.57 -9.48
C ILE A 290 -0.42 -9.56 -8.30
N GLU A 291 -0.73 -10.73 -7.73
CA GLU A 291 -1.57 -10.80 -6.53
C GLU A 291 -0.72 -10.83 -5.25
N MET A 292 -0.79 -9.75 -4.48
CA MET A 292 -0.16 -9.63 -3.16
C MET A 292 -1.18 -10.04 -2.09
N LEU A 293 -1.36 -11.35 -1.90
CA LEU A 293 -2.36 -11.90 -0.99
C LEU A 293 -2.25 -11.42 0.48
N PRO A 294 -1.05 -11.21 1.06
CA PRO A 294 -0.91 -10.75 2.45
C PRO A 294 -1.55 -9.38 2.71
N ILE A 295 -1.75 -8.55 1.68
CA ILE A 295 -2.42 -7.24 1.79
C ILE A 295 -3.83 -7.23 1.19
N SER A 296 -4.39 -8.43 0.92
CA SER A 296 -5.66 -8.61 0.21
C SER A 296 -6.84 -9.01 1.12
N PHE A 297 -6.84 -8.54 2.38
CA PHE A 297 -7.85 -8.85 3.43
C PHE A 297 -8.00 -10.35 3.72
N ARG A 298 -6.86 -11.04 3.80
CA ARG A 298 -6.75 -12.49 3.97
C ARG A 298 -5.83 -12.83 5.12
N LEU A 299 -6.08 -13.97 5.74
CA LEU A 299 -5.08 -14.59 6.60
C LEU A 299 -4.18 -15.46 5.74
N THR A 300 -2.88 -15.16 5.75
CA THR A 300 -1.88 -15.87 4.95
C THR A 300 -0.72 -16.38 5.81
N ASN A 301 0.18 -17.15 5.19
CA ASN A 301 1.54 -17.25 5.70
C ASN A 301 2.26 -15.88 5.63
N ASP A 302 3.46 -15.83 6.19
CA ASP A 302 4.31 -14.64 6.15
C ASP A 302 4.51 -14.22 4.67
N PRO A 303 4.52 -12.90 4.37
CA PRO A 303 4.81 -12.43 3.02
C PRO A 303 6.21 -12.86 2.57
N LEU A 304 6.42 -12.94 1.25
CA LEU A 304 7.74 -13.24 0.68
C LEU A 304 8.73 -12.14 1.06
N GLN A 305 9.96 -12.55 1.37
CA GLN A 305 11.04 -11.58 1.54
C GLN A 305 11.42 -10.96 0.20
N LYS A 306 12.01 -9.76 0.22
CA LYS A 306 12.37 -8.98 -0.97
C LYS A 306 13.07 -9.79 -2.06
N LEU A 307 14.10 -10.55 -1.72
CA LEU A 307 14.87 -11.32 -2.72
C LEU A 307 14.02 -12.43 -3.35
N GLU A 308 13.29 -13.20 -2.54
CA GLU A 308 12.39 -14.26 -3.00
C GLU A 308 11.29 -13.69 -3.89
N TYR A 309 10.71 -12.55 -3.50
CA TYR A 309 9.71 -11.84 -4.29
C TYR A 309 10.26 -11.47 -5.68
N LEU A 310 11.44 -10.83 -5.73
CA LEU A 310 12.06 -10.43 -7.00
C LEU A 310 12.42 -11.63 -7.89
N GLN A 311 12.85 -12.75 -7.30
CA GLN A 311 13.11 -14.00 -8.03
C GLN A 311 11.83 -14.57 -8.66
N ASN A 312 10.73 -14.62 -7.91
CA ASN A 312 9.44 -15.09 -8.41
C ASN A 312 8.92 -14.20 -9.55
N VAL A 313 9.02 -12.88 -9.40
CA VAL A 313 8.66 -11.91 -10.46
C VAL A 313 9.51 -12.11 -11.70
N THR A 314 10.83 -12.24 -11.54
CA THR A 314 11.76 -12.43 -12.67
C THR A 314 11.42 -13.70 -13.46
N ALA A 315 11.15 -14.81 -12.76
CA ALA A 315 10.75 -16.06 -13.40
C ALA A 315 9.44 -15.92 -14.22
N ILE A 316 8.47 -15.16 -13.71
CA ILE A 316 7.21 -14.89 -14.42
C ILE A 316 7.47 -14.05 -15.68
N LEU A 317 8.29 -13.00 -15.59
CA LEU A 317 8.60 -12.15 -16.73
C LEU A 317 9.40 -12.90 -17.81
N ASP A 318 10.40 -13.69 -17.40
CA ASP A 318 11.22 -14.49 -18.30
C ASP A 318 10.37 -15.53 -19.05
N ALA A 319 9.42 -16.18 -18.37
CA ALA A 319 8.49 -17.12 -18.99
C ALA A 319 7.55 -16.49 -20.03
N ARG A 320 7.41 -15.15 -20.01
CA ARG A 320 6.65 -14.39 -21.01
C ARG A 320 7.54 -13.69 -22.03
N GLY A 321 8.85 -13.78 -21.89
CA GLY A 321 9.80 -13.06 -22.73
C GLY A 321 9.73 -11.53 -22.56
N TRP A 322 9.25 -11.04 -21.41
CA TRP A 322 9.10 -9.61 -21.16
C TRP A 322 10.41 -9.03 -20.61
N SER A 323 11.24 -8.53 -21.51
CA SER A 323 12.52 -7.87 -21.19
C SER A 323 12.36 -6.39 -20.84
N ARG A 324 11.26 -5.76 -21.26
CA ARG A 324 10.89 -4.37 -20.99
C ARG A 324 9.41 -4.30 -20.63
N PHE A 325 9.05 -3.49 -19.64
CA PHE A 325 7.66 -3.30 -19.25
C PHE A 325 7.42 -1.91 -18.63
N THR A 326 6.17 -1.46 -18.66
CA THR A 326 5.67 -0.32 -17.89
C THR A 326 5.16 -0.82 -16.55
N LEU A 327 5.68 -0.28 -15.46
CA LEU A 327 5.25 -0.61 -14.11
C LEU A 327 4.11 0.33 -13.71
N VAL A 328 2.90 -0.20 -13.52
CA VAL A 328 1.75 0.56 -13.05
C VAL A 328 1.46 0.13 -11.62
N THR A 329 1.38 1.09 -10.70
CA THR A 329 1.23 0.80 -9.27
C THR A 329 0.16 1.66 -8.65
N HIS A 330 -0.49 1.13 -7.61
CA HIS A 330 -1.42 1.90 -6.79
C HIS A 330 -1.11 1.74 -5.31
N SER A 331 -1.13 2.85 -4.55
CA SER A 331 -1.04 2.84 -3.09
C SER A 331 0.15 1.98 -2.61
N PHE A 332 -0.07 0.97 -1.75
CA PHE A 332 0.98 0.06 -1.27
C PHE A 332 1.80 -0.62 -2.39
N GLY A 333 1.25 -0.84 -3.59
CA GLY A 333 2.00 -1.36 -4.73
C GLY A 333 3.22 -0.49 -5.07
N SER A 334 3.18 0.81 -4.78
CA SER A 334 4.31 1.74 -4.95
C SER A 334 5.47 1.46 -3.99
N ALA A 335 5.20 0.90 -2.80
CA ALA A 335 6.23 0.50 -1.85
C ALA A 335 6.94 -0.79 -2.28
N VAL A 336 6.22 -1.68 -2.97
CA VAL A 336 6.80 -2.88 -3.58
C VAL A 336 7.59 -2.52 -4.86
N ALA A 337 7.15 -1.48 -5.57
CA ALA A 337 7.82 -0.95 -6.76
C ALA A 337 9.29 -0.56 -6.51
N THR A 338 9.60 -0.08 -5.30
CA THR A 338 10.97 0.32 -4.95
C THR A 338 11.94 -0.84 -5.04
N HIS A 339 11.49 -2.07 -4.77
CA HIS A 339 12.29 -3.27 -4.93
C HIS A 339 12.64 -3.54 -6.40
N TYR A 340 11.78 -3.15 -7.34
CA TYR A 340 12.07 -3.22 -8.76
C TYR A 340 13.09 -2.15 -9.14
N PHE A 341 12.85 -0.89 -8.74
CA PHE A 341 13.72 0.23 -9.08
C PHE A 341 15.15 0.03 -8.60
N LYS A 342 15.31 -0.47 -7.36
CA LYS A 342 16.61 -0.72 -6.72
C LYS A 342 17.23 -2.08 -7.08
N SER A 343 16.56 -2.90 -7.89
CA SER A 343 17.09 -4.19 -8.33
C SER A 343 17.97 -4.03 -9.56
N PRO A 344 19.23 -4.50 -9.54
CA PRO A 344 20.06 -4.51 -10.75
C PRO A 344 19.47 -5.34 -11.91
N ALA A 345 18.66 -6.36 -11.60
CA ALA A 345 18.09 -7.27 -12.59
C ALA A 345 16.76 -6.76 -13.18
N LEU A 346 15.92 -6.11 -12.36
CA LEU A 346 14.60 -5.64 -12.78
C LEU A 346 14.55 -4.14 -13.07
N GLY A 347 15.34 -3.31 -12.39
CA GLY A 347 15.38 -1.86 -12.58
C GLY A 347 15.58 -1.45 -14.03
N PRO A 348 16.56 -2.02 -14.76
CA PRO A 348 16.77 -1.77 -16.19
C PRO A 348 15.63 -2.26 -17.11
N ARG A 349 14.76 -3.14 -16.63
CA ARG A 349 13.60 -3.64 -17.39
C ARG A 349 12.36 -2.73 -17.24
N VAL A 350 12.33 -1.87 -16.21
CA VAL A 350 11.22 -0.94 -15.98
C VAL A 350 11.41 0.32 -16.82
N GLU A 351 10.73 0.38 -17.96
CA GLU A 351 10.90 1.48 -18.91
C GLU A 351 10.11 2.73 -18.60
N ALA A 352 8.94 2.52 -18.04
CA ALA A 352 8.08 3.57 -17.56
C ALA A 352 7.48 3.16 -16.22
N ALA A 353 7.18 4.13 -15.38
CA ALA A 353 6.44 3.94 -14.14
C ALA A 353 5.24 4.89 -14.09
N VAL A 354 4.05 4.36 -13.86
CA VAL A 354 2.86 5.15 -13.54
C VAL A 354 2.44 4.80 -12.12
N MET A 355 2.57 5.74 -11.21
CA MET A 355 2.36 5.56 -9.78
C MET A 355 1.11 6.31 -9.35
N ILE A 356 0.08 5.58 -8.92
CA ILE A 356 -1.23 6.12 -8.58
C ILE A 356 -1.36 6.16 -7.07
N ASP A 357 -1.54 7.35 -6.52
CA ASP A 357 -1.57 7.63 -5.08
C ASP A 357 -0.43 6.92 -4.32
N PRO A 358 0.85 7.14 -4.72
CA PRO A 358 1.95 6.37 -4.15
C PRO A 358 2.22 6.74 -2.70
N VAL A 359 2.30 5.71 -1.86
CA VAL A 359 2.70 5.84 -0.44
C VAL A 359 4.21 5.78 -0.27
N SER A 360 4.98 5.37 -1.29
CA SER A 360 6.43 5.20 -1.19
C SER A 360 7.25 6.48 -1.35
N ILE A 361 6.67 7.54 -1.91
CA ILE A 361 7.35 8.83 -2.10
C ILE A 361 7.16 9.64 -0.82
N MET A 362 8.24 10.23 -0.30
CA MET A 362 8.25 10.92 1.00
C MET A 362 7.78 10.04 2.18
N LEU A 363 7.95 8.71 2.08
CA LEU A 363 7.52 7.74 3.11
C LEU A 363 8.16 7.98 4.50
N GLN A 364 9.25 8.75 4.55
CA GLN A 364 9.89 9.15 5.80
C GLN A 364 9.03 10.14 6.62
N LEU A 365 8.08 10.83 5.97
CA LEU A 365 7.12 11.69 6.65
C LEU A 365 6.16 10.83 7.49
N PRO A 366 5.71 11.37 8.64
CA PRO A 366 4.88 10.61 9.57
C PRO A 366 3.48 10.32 9.02
N ASP A 367 2.98 11.09 8.05
CA ASP A 367 1.60 11.06 7.56
C ASP A 367 1.13 9.66 7.19
N VAL A 368 1.85 8.96 6.31
CA VAL A 368 1.46 7.62 5.86
C VAL A 368 1.39 6.66 7.04
N ALA A 369 2.42 6.64 7.89
CA ALA A 369 2.48 5.74 9.04
C ALA A 369 1.39 6.07 10.07
N TYR A 370 1.24 7.33 10.43
CA TYR A 370 0.28 7.79 11.43
C TYR A 370 -1.17 7.65 10.94
N ASN A 371 -1.50 8.20 9.77
CA ASN A 371 -2.86 8.21 9.21
C ASN A 371 -3.38 6.80 8.96
N PHE A 372 -2.49 5.88 8.57
CA PHE A 372 -2.86 4.49 8.31
C PHE A 372 -2.89 3.63 9.57
N THR A 373 -1.98 3.83 10.54
CA THR A 373 -1.81 2.84 11.65
C THR A 373 -2.13 3.35 13.05
N ARG A 374 -2.32 4.66 13.25
CA ARG A 374 -2.50 5.27 14.59
C ARG A 374 -3.65 6.26 14.69
N ARG A 375 -4.04 6.92 13.61
CA ARG A 375 -5.13 7.89 13.62
C ARG A 375 -6.43 7.24 14.10
N SER A 376 -7.05 7.85 15.09
CA SER A 376 -8.38 7.46 15.55
C SER A 376 -9.44 7.92 14.53
N PRO A 377 -10.29 7.02 14.00
CA PRO A 377 -11.23 7.36 12.95
C PRO A 377 -12.38 8.23 13.48
N GLN A 378 -12.66 9.34 12.79
CA GLN A 378 -13.77 10.25 13.07
C GLN A 378 -14.76 10.29 11.90
N ARG A 379 -14.26 10.38 10.67
CA ARG A 379 -15.08 10.48 9.43
C ARG A 379 -15.40 9.10 8.84
N ALA A 380 -16.39 9.03 7.95
CA ALA A 380 -16.86 7.76 7.40
C ALA A 380 -15.77 7.01 6.59
N ASN A 381 -15.03 7.72 5.73
CA ASN A 381 -13.85 7.20 5.03
C ASN A 381 -12.74 6.72 5.98
N GLU A 382 -12.51 7.41 7.10
CA GLU A 382 -11.55 6.99 8.12
C GLU A 382 -11.98 5.70 8.83
N TRP A 383 -13.28 5.55 9.15
CA TRP A 383 -13.82 4.30 9.70
C TRP A 383 -13.72 3.14 8.70
N LEU A 384 -13.97 3.42 7.41
CA LEU A 384 -13.77 2.45 6.33
C LEU A 384 -12.31 1.98 6.28
N LEU A 385 -11.35 2.91 6.25
CA LEU A 385 -9.93 2.60 6.23
C LEU A 385 -9.52 1.82 7.49
N TRP A 386 -9.87 2.33 8.66
CA TRP A 386 -9.48 1.75 9.95
C TRP A 386 -9.95 0.30 10.10
N TYR A 387 -11.23 0.02 9.80
CA TYR A 387 -11.75 -1.33 9.95
C TYR A 387 -11.32 -2.23 8.79
N PHE A 388 -11.49 -1.84 7.54
CA PHE A 388 -11.26 -2.79 6.44
C PHE A 388 -9.79 -2.95 6.09
N ALA A 389 -8.96 -1.92 6.25
CA ALA A 389 -7.55 -1.95 5.89
C ALA A 389 -6.62 -1.98 7.11
N SER A 390 -6.59 -0.92 7.91
CA SER A 390 -5.57 -0.71 8.95
C SER A 390 -5.53 -1.82 10.00
N THR A 391 -6.69 -2.24 10.48
CA THR A 391 -6.81 -3.26 11.53
C THR A 391 -7.17 -4.64 11.00
N ASP A 392 -7.14 -4.83 9.68
CA ASP A 392 -7.19 -6.17 9.08
C ASP A 392 -5.98 -6.98 9.54
N PRO A 393 -6.13 -8.23 9.98
CA PRO A 393 -5.02 -8.96 10.59
C PRO A 393 -3.90 -9.29 9.61
N GLY A 394 -4.23 -9.55 8.33
CA GLY A 394 -3.23 -9.84 7.31
C GLY A 394 -2.41 -8.60 6.98
N VAL A 395 -3.10 -7.49 6.73
CA VAL A 395 -2.49 -6.19 6.45
C VAL A 395 -1.65 -5.72 7.64
N ALA A 396 -2.22 -5.73 8.85
CA ALA A 396 -1.51 -5.28 10.04
C ALA A 396 -0.31 -6.17 10.36
N HIS A 397 -0.38 -7.48 10.09
CA HIS A 397 0.78 -8.36 10.19
C HIS A 397 1.88 -7.99 9.19
N CYS A 398 1.50 -7.77 7.93
CA CYS A 398 2.43 -7.40 6.87
C CYS A 398 3.14 -6.08 7.21
N LEU A 399 2.38 -5.04 7.55
CA LEU A 399 2.93 -3.73 7.90
C LEU A 399 3.71 -3.76 9.22
N GLY A 400 3.17 -4.42 10.23
CA GLY A 400 3.75 -4.43 11.56
C GLY A 400 4.97 -5.32 11.70
N ARG A 401 5.23 -6.30 10.81
CA ARG A 401 6.33 -7.26 11.01
C ARG A 401 7.21 -7.53 9.80
N HIS A 402 6.79 -7.11 8.60
CA HIS A 402 7.48 -7.43 7.35
C HIS A 402 7.67 -6.21 6.43
N PHE A 403 7.20 -5.03 6.84
CA PHE A 403 7.37 -3.79 6.09
C PHE A 403 8.55 -3.01 6.66
N HIS A 404 9.60 -2.88 5.85
CA HIS A 404 10.82 -2.15 6.21
C HIS A 404 10.89 -0.85 5.41
N TRP A 405 10.53 0.26 6.05
CA TRP A 405 10.36 1.56 5.38
C TRP A 405 11.61 1.99 4.57
N LYS A 406 12.82 1.70 5.08
CA LYS A 406 14.10 1.99 4.40
C LYS A 406 14.23 1.32 3.03
N GLU A 407 13.66 0.12 2.88
CA GLU A 407 13.64 -0.59 1.59
C GLU A 407 12.46 -0.13 0.71
N SER A 408 11.39 0.37 1.33
CA SER A 408 10.11 0.73 0.70
C SER A 408 9.96 2.21 0.32
N ILE A 409 10.88 3.08 0.74
CA ILE A 409 10.91 4.49 0.33
C ILE A 409 11.51 4.63 -1.08
N ALA A 410 10.88 5.44 -1.92
CA ALA A 410 11.37 5.82 -3.24
C ALA A 410 11.85 7.28 -3.22
N TRP A 411 13.13 7.48 -3.53
CA TRP A 411 13.67 8.81 -3.77
C TRP A 411 13.57 9.20 -5.25
N ARG A 412 13.78 10.48 -5.56
CA ARG A 412 13.61 11.03 -6.92
C ARG A 412 14.56 10.35 -7.90
N GLU A 413 15.79 10.06 -7.49
CA GLU A 413 16.76 9.33 -8.30
C GLU A 413 16.37 7.85 -8.53
N ASP A 414 15.74 7.20 -7.54
CA ASP A 414 15.27 5.81 -7.67
C ASP A 414 14.21 5.71 -8.76
N LEU A 415 13.29 6.69 -8.80
CA LEU A 415 12.20 6.77 -9.78
C LEU A 415 12.75 6.89 -11.21
N LEU A 416 13.75 7.75 -11.41
CA LEU A 416 14.35 8.02 -12.71
C LEU A 416 15.36 6.94 -13.15
N GLY A 417 15.77 6.06 -12.23
CA GLY A 417 16.81 5.06 -12.48
C GLY A 417 18.21 5.67 -12.59
N LEU A 418 18.41 6.83 -11.95
CA LEU A 418 19.70 7.51 -11.90
C LEU A 418 20.60 6.82 -10.85
N PRO A 419 21.93 6.87 -11.02
CA PRO A 419 22.86 6.44 -9.98
C PRO A 419 22.52 7.10 -8.64
N SER A 420 22.29 6.31 -7.61
CA SER A 420 22.14 6.82 -6.25
C SER A 420 23.52 7.10 -5.63
N ASP A 421 23.64 8.18 -4.85
CA ASP A 421 24.87 8.57 -4.12
C ASP A 421 25.41 7.46 -3.17
N SER A 422 24.63 6.41 -2.92
CA SER A 422 24.96 5.27 -2.08
C SER A 422 25.40 4.00 -2.82
N ALA A 423 25.48 3.98 -4.15
CA ALA A 423 25.90 2.78 -4.90
C ALA A 423 27.43 2.78 -5.15
N PRO A 424 28.22 1.84 -4.59
CA PRO A 424 29.68 1.83 -4.74
C PRO A 424 30.19 1.56 -6.16
N ASP A 425 29.36 0.98 -7.05
CA ASP A 425 29.77 0.48 -8.36
C ASP A 425 28.83 0.95 -9.50
N SER A 426 28.35 2.20 -9.46
CA SER A 426 27.41 2.73 -10.46
C SER A 426 28.05 3.18 -11.79
N ALA A 427 29.36 3.02 -11.94
CA ALA A 427 30.10 3.46 -13.12
C ALA A 427 29.63 2.79 -14.43
N ASP A 428 29.11 1.55 -14.38
CA ASP A 428 28.62 0.84 -15.57
C ASP A 428 27.14 1.11 -15.92
N LEU A 429 26.35 1.68 -15.01
CA LEU A 429 24.96 2.07 -15.29
C LEU A 429 24.88 3.40 -16.06
N GLY A 430 25.90 4.25 -15.96
CA GLY A 430 26.02 5.49 -16.71
C GLY A 430 26.25 5.33 -18.21
N ALA A 431 26.50 4.10 -18.70
CA ALA A 431 26.75 3.84 -20.12
C ALA A 431 25.49 3.86 -20.99
N ARG A 432 24.29 3.87 -20.39
CA ARG A 432 23.03 4.12 -21.11
C ARG A 432 22.44 5.40 -20.55
N GLY A 433 22.48 6.50 -21.30
CA GLY A 433 21.79 7.76 -20.99
C GLY A 433 20.26 7.61 -21.02
N TRP A 434 19.71 6.64 -20.30
CA TRP A 434 18.30 6.27 -20.28
C TRP A 434 17.71 6.65 -18.93
N ALA A 435 16.89 7.70 -18.93
CA ALA A 435 16.04 8.03 -17.81
C ALA A 435 14.71 7.29 -17.96
N ARG A 436 14.27 6.61 -16.89
CA ARG A 436 12.94 6.00 -16.83
C ARG A 436 11.89 7.11 -16.92
N ARG A 437 10.87 6.91 -17.76
CA ARG A 437 9.73 7.83 -17.81
C ARG A 437 8.84 7.62 -16.61
N VAL A 438 8.47 8.69 -15.89
CA VAL A 438 7.64 8.58 -14.68
C VAL A 438 6.42 9.50 -14.76
N ALA A 439 5.25 8.95 -14.41
CA ALA A 439 4.05 9.72 -14.08
C ALA A 439 3.60 9.37 -12.65
N VAL A 440 3.24 10.39 -11.89
CA VAL A 440 2.70 10.27 -10.54
C VAL A 440 1.32 10.90 -10.51
N CYS A 441 0.30 10.10 -10.24
CA CYS A 441 -1.09 10.56 -10.09
C CYS A 441 -1.38 10.76 -8.61
N LEU A 442 -1.87 11.94 -8.22
CA LEU A 442 -2.13 12.31 -6.82
C LEU A 442 -3.57 12.77 -6.63
N ALA A 443 -4.28 12.13 -5.70
CA ALA A 443 -5.56 12.59 -5.18
C ALA A 443 -5.38 13.79 -4.23
N GLU A 444 -6.11 14.89 -4.46
CA GLU A 444 -5.95 16.14 -3.69
C GLU A 444 -6.28 15.97 -2.20
N ARG A 445 -7.33 15.23 -1.87
CA ARG A 445 -7.86 15.08 -0.50
C ARG A 445 -7.50 13.73 0.10
N ASP A 446 -6.38 13.16 -0.32
CA ASP A 446 -5.86 11.88 0.14
C ASP A 446 -5.79 11.81 1.67
N LEU A 447 -6.53 10.88 2.27
CA LEU A 447 -6.60 10.72 3.71
C LEU A 447 -5.37 10.06 4.34
N ILE A 448 -4.44 9.53 3.53
CA ILE A 448 -3.24 8.78 3.95
C ILE A 448 -1.97 9.59 3.68
N VAL A 449 -1.80 10.09 2.45
CA VAL A 449 -0.57 10.71 1.96
C VAL A 449 -0.69 12.24 1.99
N ASP A 450 0.35 12.94 2.44
CA ASP A 450 0.47 14.39 2.18
C ASP A 450 0.86 14.60 0.71
N THR A 451 -0.15 14.65 -0.16
CA THR A 451 0.05 14.78 -1.61
C THR A 451 0.63 16.13 -2.01
N LEU A 452 0.45 17.17 -1.19
CA LEU A 452 1.06 18.48 -1.43
C LEU A 452 2.58 18.44 -1.16
N ALA A 453 3.00 17.82 -0.06
CA ALA A 453 4.43 17.60 0.21
C ALA A 453 5.07 16.73 -0.90
N VAL A 454 4.40 15.66 -1.33
CA VAL A 454 4.86 14.82 -2.44
C VAL A 454 4.98 15.62 -3.74
N ALA A 455 3.97 16.39 -4.12
CA ALA A 455 4.01 17.19 -5.35
C ALA A 455 5.15 18.23 -5.33
N ARG A 456 5.33 18.95 -4.21
CA ARG A 456 6.43 19.92 -4.05
C ARG A 456 7.80 19.26 -4.13
N TYR A 457 7.95 18.10 -3.50
CA TYR A 457 9.18 17.31 -3.57
C TYR A 457 9.50 16.89 -5.02
N LEU A 458 8.50 16.40 -5.75
CA LEU A 458 8.67 16.01 -7.16
C LEU A 458 8.94 17.19 -8.10
N ALA A 459 8.39 18.37 -7.79
CA ALA A 459 8.64 19.61 -8.52
C ALA A 459 10.08 20.15 -8.36
N GLY A 460 10.83 19.68 -7.35
CA GLY A 460 12.21 20.13 -7.11
C GLY A 460 12.30 21.47 -6.39
N GLY A 461 11.32 21.78 -5.52
CA GLY A 461 11.34 22.98 -4.68
C GLY A 461 10.90 24.28 -5.37
N ASP A 462 10.43 24.22 -6.62
CA ASP A 462 9.72 25.34 -7.24
C ASP A 462 8.38 25.60 -6.48
N ASP A 463 7.90 26.85 -6.46
CA ASP A 463 6.64 27.32 -5.84
C ASP A 463 5.37 26.70 -6.50
N TRP A 464 5.35 25.38 -6.68
CA TRP A 464 4.20 24.68 -7.25
C TRP A 464 3.01 24.77 -6.27
N ARG A 465 1.89 25.28 -6.79
CA ARG A 465 0.61 25.37 -6.07
C ARG A 465 -0.49 24.76 -6.94
N PRO A 466 -1.38 23.94 -6.36
CA PRO A 466 -2.50 23.41 -7.11
C PRO A 466 -3.48 24.53 -7.48
N SER A 467 -3.97 24.54 -8.72
CA SER A 467 -4.90 25.55 -9.24
C SER A 467 -6.20 25.66 -8.43
N SER A 468 -6.59 24.61 -7.71
CA SER A 468 -7.78 24.57 -6.83
C SER A 468 -7.73 25.59 -5.69
N THR A 469 -6.55 26.08 -5.30
CA THR A 469 -6.41 27.11 -4.26
C THR A 469 -6.78 28.53 -4.71
N THR A 470 -7.13 28.73 -5.99
CA THR A 470 -7.37 30.09 -6.55
C THR A 470 -8.77 30.36 -7.13
N LEU A 471 -9.68 29.38 -7.19
CA LEU A 471 -10.96 29.57 -7.89
C LEU A 471 -12.17 29.14 -7.05
N GLY A 472 -13.09 30.07 -6.84
CA GLY A 472 -14.37 29.86 -6.18
C GLY A 472 -15.35 28.97 -6.98
N PRO A 473 -16.51 28.64 -6.39
CA PRO A 473 -17.38 27.50 -6.78
C PRO A 473 -18.08 27.57 -8.15
N ALA A 474 -17.74 28.52 -9.03
CA ALA A 474 -18.46 28.77 -10.28
C ALA A 474 -17.72 28.34 -11.57
N ALA A 475 -16.52 27.78 -11.50
CA ALA A 475 -15.68 27.52 -12.68
C ALA A 475 -15.55 26.03 -13.08
N VAL A 476 -16.52 25.18 -12.76
CA VAL A 476 -16.40 23.70 -12.90
C VAL A 476 -16.56 23.19 -14.35
N ALA A 477 -16.67 24.06 -15.37
CA ALA A 477 -17.07 23.61 -16.70
C ALA A 477 -15.93 23.25 -17.68
N HIS A 478 -14.71 23.79 -17.57
CA HIS A 478 -13.64 23.50 -18.56
C HIS A 478 -12.23 23.83 -18.05
N HIS A 479 -11.71 23.11 -17.04
CA HIS A 479 -10.32 23.28 -16.62
C HIS A 479 -9.42 22.16 -17.14
N LYS A 480 -8.46 22.52 -17.98
CA LYS A 480 -7.22 21.74 -18.19
C LYS A 480 -6.61 21.52 -16.81
N GLU A 481 -6.50 20.25 -16.45
CA GLU A 481 -5.88 19.73 -15.24
C GLU A 481 -4.49 20.37 -15.03
N ALA A 482 -4.12 20.63 -13.77
CA ALA A 482 -2.78 21.11 -13.46
C ALA A 482 -1.79 19.94 -13.54
N GLU A 483 -1.58 19.43 -14.76
CA GLU A 483 -0.43 18.60 -15.10
C GLU A 483 0.81 19.51 -15.02
N PHE A 484 1.80 19.10 -14.24
CA PHE A 484 3.13 19.68 -14.35
C PHE A 484 4.15 18.59 -14.63
N ILE A 485 5.16 18.95 -15.41
CA ILE A 485 6.31 18.09 -15.67
C ILE A 485 7.48 18.74 -14.94
N SER A 486 8.11 18.00 -14.02
CA SER A 486 9.29 18.50 -13.32
C SER A 486 10.46 18.70 -14.29
N ARG A 487 11.49 19.43 -13.86
CA ARG A 487 12.71 19.67 -14.65
C ARG A 487 13.39 18.37 -15.13
N ASP A 488 13.17 17.27 -14.41
CA ASP A 488 13.76 15.96 -14.72
C ASP A 488 12.79 15.05 -15.49
N GLY A 489 11.65 15.57 -15.95
CA GLY A 489 10.69 14.85 -16.77
C GLY A 489 9.71 13.95 -16.00
N ILE A 490 9.54 14.15 -14.69
CA ILE A 490 8.49 13.47 -13.91
C ILE A 490 7.18 14.23 -14.13
N GLU A 491 6.21 13.57 -14.74
CA GLU A 491 4.86 14.11 -14.86
C GLU A 491 4.11 13.90 -13.54
N VAL A 492 3.44 14.94 -13.05
CA VAL A 492 2.53 14.87 -11.91
C VAL A 492 1.13 15.24 -12.36
N ALA A 493 0.23 14.26 -12.31
CA ALA A 493 -1.19 14.42 -12.62
C ALA A 493 -1.97 14.62 -11.32
N TRP A 494 -2.59 15.78 -11.16
CA TRP A 494 -3.34 16.15 -9.97
C TRP A 494 -4.85 15.90 -10.15
N PHE A 495 -5.47 15.17 -9.23
CA PHE A 495 -6.89 14.82 -9.25
C PHE A 495 -7.65 15.58 -8.14
N PRO A 496 -8.35 16.70 -8.48
CA PRO A 496 -9.04 17.52 -7.49
C PRO A 496 -10.17 16.79 -6.79
N GLU A 497 -10.40 17.15 -5.53
CA GLU A 497 -11.47 16.67 -4.65
C GLU A 497 -11.52 15.17 -4.35
N LEU A 498 -10.72 14.37 -5.04
CA LEU A 498 -10.63 12.94 -4.84
C LEU A 498 -9.84 12.61 -3.57
N ASP A 499 -10.31 11.60 -2.87
CA ASP A 499 -9.59 10.92 -1.79
C ASP A 499 -8.78 9.74 -2.37
N HIS A 500 -7.91 9.15 -1.55
CA HIS A 500 -7.02 8.04 -1.92
C HIS A 500 -7.74 6.93 -2.68
N ALA A 501 -7.23 6.45 -3.81
CA ALA A 501 -7.86 5.42 -4.64
C ALA A 501 -9.21 5.79 -5.30
N GLN A 502 -9.81 6.95 -5.03
CA GLN A 502 -11.11 7.33 -5.64
C GLN A 502 -10.99 7.58 -7.14
N VAL A 503 -9.77 7.71 -7.67
CA VAL A 503 -9.52 7.72 -9.12
C VAL A 503 -10.13 6.51 -9.84
N PHE A 504 -10.34 5.38 -9.15
CA PHE A 504 -10.98 4.19 -9.72
C PHE A 504 -12.51 4.13 -9.56
N ASP A 505 -13.13 5.05 -8.80
CA ASP A 505 -14.56 5.00 -8.50
C ASP A 505 -15.43 5.51 -9.66
N SER A 506 -14.96 6.54 -10.37
CA SER A 506 -15.69 7.15 -11.48
C SER A 506 -15.16 6.70 -12.83
N ALA A 507 -16.06 6.64 -13.82
CA ALA A 507 -15.64 6.40 -15.20
C ALA A 507 -14.68 7.51 -15.66
N ALA A 508 -14.99 8.79 -15.44
CA ALA A 508 -14.18 9.90 -15.93
C ALA A 508 -12.72 9.82 -15.45
N SER A 509 -12.51 9.72 -14.14
CA SER A 509 -11.18 9.60 -13.53
C SER A 509 -10.44 8.33 -13.96
N THR A 510 -11.16 7.20 -14.07
CA THR A 510 -10.55 5.96 -14.57
C THR A 510 -10.10 6.11 -16.03
N GLN A 511 -10.81 6.88 -16.88
CA GLN A 511 -10.35 7.15 -18.25
C GLN A 511 -9.04 7.94 -18.26
N GLN A 512 -8.94 8.97 -17.42
CA GLN A 512 -7.73 9.80 -17.33
C GLN A 512 -6.52 8.93 -16.97
N ILE A 513 -6.66 8.07 -15.96
CA ILE A 513 -5.62 7.08 -15.60
C ILE A 513 -5.30 6.16 -16.78
N CYS A 514 -6.31 5.63 -17.50
CA CYS A 514 -6.07 4.82 -18.69
C CYS A 514 -5.29 5.58 -19.77
N ASN A 515 -5.59 6.86 -20.01
CA ASN A 515 -4.91 7.69 -21.00
C ASN A 515 -3.44 7.89 -20.65
N ILE A 516 -3.16 8.22 -19.38
CA ILE A 516 -1.78 8.36 -18.85
C ILE A 516 -1.03 7.05 -19.04
N VAL A 517 -1.62 5.92 -18.60
CA VAL A 517 -0.99 4.60 -18.75
C VAL A 517 -0.70 4.27 -20.21
N GLN A 518 -1.62 4.55 -21.14
CA GLN A 518 -1.41 4.30 -22.57
C GLN A 518 -0.28 5.15 -23.17
N ARG A 519 -0.16 6.43 -22.77
CA ARG A 519 0.94 7.31 -23.18
C ARG A 519 2.29 6.74 -22.74
N TYR A 520 2.36 6.28 -21.49
CA TYR A 520 3.60 5.71 -20.92
C TYR A 520 3.92 4.30 -21.44
N CYS A 521 2.95 3.60 -22.01
CA CYS A 521 3.20 2.33 -22.70
C CYS A 521 3.69 2.52 -24.14
N SER A 522 3.65 3.71 -24.73
CA SER A 522 4.03 3.92 -26.13
C SER A 522 5.54 3.85 -26.34
N THR A 523 5.99 3.19 -27.42
CA THR A 523 7.42 3.06 -27.77
C THR A 523 7.96 4.30 -28.50
N ASP A 524 7.10 5.07 -29.14
CA ASP A 524 7.48 6.30 -29.83
C ASP A 524 7.63 7.43 -28.82
N VAL A 525 8.89 7.70 -28.44
CA VAL A 525 9.29 8.96 -27.81
C VAL A 525 9.81 9.84 -28.94
N GLY A 526 8.93 10.54 -29.65
CA GLY A 526 9.34 11.39 -30.76
C GLY A 526 8.27 12.35 -31.28
N THR A 527 8.60 13.64 -31.24
CA THR A 527 8.20 14.65 -32.24
C THR A 527 6.77 15.21 -32.27
N GLU A 528 6.16 15.59 -31.14
CA GLU A 528 5.00 16.52 -31.18
C GLU A 528 5.23 17.90 -30.55
N ASP A 529 6.24 18.07 -29.68
CA ASP A 529 6.51 19.38 -29.03
C ASP A 529 7.33 20.37 -29.86
N SER A 530 7.67 20.06 -31.12
CA SER A 530 8.29 21.02 -32.05
C SER A 530 7.31 21.65 -33.05
N ARG A 531 6.01 21.39 -32.90
CA ARG A 531 4.94 22.06 -33.65
C ARG A 531 3.70 22.31 -32.79
N ARG A 532 3.81 23.22 -31.83
CA ARG A 532 2.69 24.06 -31.40
C ARG A 532 3.18 25.33 -30.73
#